data_AF-A0A183P609-F1
#
_entry.id   AF-A0A183P609-F1
#
_cell.length_a   1.000
_cell.length_b   1.000
_cell.length_c   1.000
_cell.angle_alpha   90.00
_cell.angle_beta   90.00
_cell.angle_gamma   90.00
#
_symmetry.space_group_name_H-M   'P 1'
#
loop_
_entity.id
_entity.type
_entity.pdbx_description
1 polymer ?
#
loop_
_entity_poly.entity_id
_entity_poly.type
_entity_poly.pdbx_seq_one_letter_code
_entity_poly.pdbx_strand_id
1 'polypeptide(L)'
;IYFFLSSYISEDPNDLSLQERAWCPDAKVGKELREFMEIDLGRQSIIKLIITKGRVAQSKGRQTTPYFYVKYRRELTATWFDYEKENGTKRLAGNQDAMTENFNTMDPPFVARYIRIYPYSLEPTKTCLKLELLGCEANGILEYKAPEGALLPETISPSYQQYNNNPSNERTRLLDTTYDSKSHKFRLFDDIQQDFIHDKSYQTIIEGGLGKLTDNDTEFKTSTSPFSSHKFIGWRRKLSTGPLSMTLSNQSFVNTLTSNHNAEMESDFLRIIFRFDMIYNFSSIRIYVSNDFLVGLTIPRNITVGFSFHDPSLYYYYHYGQSGQQKSDQQQEQHKEENPWSSSILYQLTPDKQNTDSRWIVLPIHEATRSNYAIQAITKQVSHNPGQLIQNNSDVEQLNIFGLGQFVEIRIFFNSQWLAIGEILFENCKFMLQ
;
A
#
# COMPACT_ATOMS: atom_id res chain seq x y z
N ILE A 1 -19.23 -3.97 6.02
CA ILE A 1 -20.03 -2.82 5.54
C ILE A 1 -20.09 -2.96 4.02
N TYR A 2 -21.27 -3.31 3.50
CA TYR A 2 -21.52 -3.43 2.06
C TYR A 2 -21.80 -2.04 1.50
N PHE A 3 -21.05 -1.64 0.48
CA PHE A 3 -21.39 -0.47 -0.29
C PHE A 3 -22.33 -0.89 -1.41
N PHE A 4 -23.57 -0.40 -1.34
CA PHE A 4 -24.45 -0.36 -2.49
C PHE A 4 -24.18 0.98 -3.19
N LEU A 5 -23.52 0.94 -4.34
CA LEU A 5 -23.84 1.88 -5.41
C LEU A 5 -24.81 1.17 -6.36
N SER A 6 -25.87 0.66 -5.74
CA SER A 6 -26.96 0.01 -6.42
C SER A 6 -28.21 0.80 -6.18
N SER A 7 -28.88 1.16 -7.26
CA SER A 7 -30.31 1.00 -7.29
C SER A 7 -30.66 -0.50 -7.17
N TYR A 8 -30.42 -1.12 -6.00
CA TYR A 8 -30.90 -2.48 -5.70
C TYR A 8 -32.39 -2.37 -5.37
N ILE A 9 -33.13 -1.86 -6.34
CA ILE A 9 -34.52 -2.23 -6.49
C ILE A 9 -34.42 -3.67 -6.98
N SER A 10 -34.98 -4.61 -6.23
CA SER A 10 -35.36 -5.92 -6.75
C SER A 10 -36.07 -5.68 -8.08
N GLU A 11 -35.35 -5.71 -9.20
CA GLU A 11 -35.92 -5.49 -10.53
C GLU A 11 -36.92 -6.63 -10.73
N ASP A 12 -38.21 -6.32 -10.75
CA ASP A 12 -39.21 -7.30 -11.15
C ASP A 12 -38.83 -7.74 -12.57
N PRO A 13 -38.50 -9.03 -12.80
CA PRO A 13 -38.12 -9.51 -14.12
C PRO A 13 -39.25 -9.35 -15.15
N ASN A 14 -40.45 -8.94 -14.75
CA ASN A 14 -41.57 -8.62 -15.63
C ASN A 14 -41.75 -7.12 -15.90
N ASP A 15 -41.05 -6.22 -15.18
CA ASP A 15 -41.08 -4.78 -15.45
C ASP A 15 -40.15 -4.43 -16.62
N LEU A 16 -40.75 -4.39 -17.81
CA LEU A 16 -40.09 -4.07 -19.07
C LEU A 16 -39.42 -2.69 -19.05
N SER A 17 -39.93 -1.73 -18.26
CA SER A 17 -39.35 -0.38 -18.21
C SER A 17 -37.99 -0.34 -17.53
N LEU A 18 -37.74 -1.23 -16.57
CA LEU A 18 -36.46 -1.36 -15.87
C LEU A 18 -35.42 -2.11 -16.71
N GLN A 19 -35.86 -3.05 -17.55
CA GLN A 19 -34.98 -3.76 -18.48
C GLN A 19 -34.40 -2.86 -19.57
N GLU A 20 -35.13 -1.81 -19.95
CA GLU A 20 -34.72 -0.86 -20.99
C GLU A 20 -33.69 0.18 -20.50
N ARG A 21 -33.56 0.40 -19.19
CA ARG A 21 -32.65 1.38 -18.59
C ARG A 21 -31.24 0.82 -18.51
N ALA A 22 -30.32 1.37 -19.28
CA ALA A 22 -28.88 1.11 -19.13
C ALA A 22 -28.09 2.28 -19.70
N TRP A 23 -26.81 2.37 -19.39
CA TRP A 23 -25.92 3.28 -20.08
C TRP A 23 -25.52 2.68 -21.42
N CYS A 24 -25.64 3.45 -22.50
CA CYS A 24 -25.22 3.05 -23.84
C CYS A 24 -24.45 4.23 -24.46
N PRO A 25 -23.20 4.05 -24.91
CA PRO A 25 -22.52 5.07 -25.69
C PRO A 25 -23.24 5.33 -27.01
N ASP A 26 -23.12 6.57 -27.50
CA ASP A 26 -23.75 6.94 -28.77
C ASP A 26 -22.98 6.34 -29.96
N ALA A 27 -21.65 6.32 -29.90
CA ALA A 27 -20.85 5.62 -30.91
C ALA A 27 -20.97 4.09 -30.76
N LYS A 28 -20.75 3.36 -31.87
CA LYS A 28 -20.48 1.92 -31.78
C LYS A 28 -19.12 1.74 -31.12
N VAL A 29 -19.03 0.79 -30.19
CA VAL A 29 -17.79 0.48 -29.47
C VAL A 29 -17.01 -0.57 -30.24
N GLY A 30 -15.75 -0.27 -30.56
CA GLY A 30 -14.78 -1.18 -31.13
C GLY A 30 -13.58 -1.41 -30.20
N LYS A 31 -12.37 -1.29 -30.76
CA LYS A 31 -11.10 -1.60 -30.08
C LYS A 31 -10.39 -0.35 -29.51
N GLU A 32 -10.93 0.83 -29.77
CA GLU A 32 -10.31 2.13 -29.55
C GLU A 32 -10.37 2.67 -28.12
N LEU A 33 -11.17 2.06 -27.22
CA LEU A 33 -11.31 2.47 -25.82
C LEU A 33 -11.60 3.97 -25.62
N ARG A 34 -12.48 4.53 -26.45
CA ARG A 34 -12.85 5.96 -26.40
C ARG A 34 -14.00 6.25 -25.45
N GLU A 35 -15.03 5.44 -25.52
CA GLU A 35 -16.22 5.56 -24.70
C GLU A 35 -15.97 4.99 -23.30
N PHE A 36 -16.43 5.67 -22.25
CA PHE A 36 -16.35 5.18 -20.89
C PHE A 36 -17.47 5.73 -20.00
N MET A 37 -17.77 4.97 -18.95
CA MET A 37 -18.52 5.45 -17.80
C MET A 37 -17.53 5.78 -16.67
N GLU A 38 -17.55 7.00 -16.15
CA GLU A 38 -16.78 7.40 -14.97
C GLU A 38 -17.66 7.46 -13.72
N ILE A 39 -17.14 6.94 -12.62
CA ILE A 39 -17.84 6.80 -11.34
C ILE A 39 -16.95 7.44 -10.27
N ASP A 40 -17.46 8.44 -9.53
CA ASP A 40 -16.85 8.93 -8.28
C ASP A 40 -17.56 8.26 -7.10
N LEU A 41 -16.82 7.48 -6.32
CA LEU A 41 -17.32 6.81 -5.11
C LEU A 41 -17.44 7.77 -3.92
N GLY A 42 -16.94 9.00 -4.04
CA GLY A 42 -16.92 10.03 -2.99
C GLY A 42 -15.85 9.81 -1.91
N ARG A 43 -15.36 8.59 -1.74
CA ARG A 43 -14.32 8.19 -0.77
C ARG A 43 -13.44 7.06 -1.31
N GLN A 44 -12.28 6.85 -0.69
CA GLN A 44 -11.41 5.72 -1.01
C GLN A 44 -12.09 4.41 -0.63
N SER A 45 -12.24 3.52 -1.60
CA SER A 45 -12.89 2.22 -1.44
C SER A 45 -12.02 1.11 -2.05
N ILE A 46 -11.96 -0.03 -1.37
CA ILE A 46 -11.40 -1.29 -1.89
C ILE A 46 -12.48 -1.93 -2.76
N ILE A 47 -12.19 -2.17 -4.04
CA ILE A 47 -13.09 -2.83 -4.98
C ILE A 47 -12.70 -4.30 -5.12
N LYS A 48 -13.64 -5.20 -4.83
CA LYS A 48 -13.42 -6.65 -4.85
C LYS A 48 -14.19 -7.37 -5.95
N LEU A 49 -15.30 -6.79 -6.42
CA LEU A 49 -16.15 -7.43 -7.42
C LEU A 49 -16.85 -6.37 -8.27
N ILE A 50 -16.89 -6.61 -9.58
CA ILE A 50 -17.65 -5.84 -10.54
C ILE A 50 -18.71 -6.74 -11.16
N ILE A 51 -19.98 -6.35 -11.07
CA ILE A 51 -21.09 -7.08 -11.71
C ILE A 51 -21.57 -6.25 -12.90
N THR A 52 -21.77 -6.92 -14.02
CA THR A 52 -22.19 -6.30 -15.28
C THR A 52 -23.44 -6.99 -15.80
N LYS A 53 -24.34 -6.25 -16.42
CA LYS A 53 -25.54 -6.79 -17.09
C LYS A 53 -25.81 -6.00 -18.38
N GLY A 54 -26.37 -6.68 -19.38
CA GLY A 54 -26.77 -6.05 -20.63
C GLY A 54 -28.09 -5.30 -20.53
N ARG A 55 -28.63 -4.92 -21.70
CA ARG A 55 -29.90 -4.23 -21.87
C ARG A 55 -30.81 -5.02 -22.79
N VAL A 56 -32.08 -5.15 -22.41
CA VAL A 56 -33.12 -5.70 -23.28
C VAL A 56 -34.12 -4.60 -23.57
N ALA A 57 -34.32 -4.30 -24.85
CA ALA A 57 -35.28 -3.28 -25.26
C ALA A 57 -36.16 -3.74 -26.40
N GLN A 58 -37.45 -3.44 -26.30
CA GLN A 58 -38.46 -3.94 -27.23
C GLN A 58 -38.19 -3.50 -28.67
N SER A 59 -37.79 -2.24 -28.84
CA SER A 59 -37.57 -1.61 -30.16
C SER A 59 -36.14 -1.72 -30.69
N LYS A 60 -35.16 -2.00 -29.83
CA LYS A 60 -33.72 -1.93 -30.15
C LYS A 60 -32.98 -3.26 -29.95
N GLY A 61 -33.70 -4.33 -29.60
CA GLY A 61 -33.16 -5.66 -29.39
C GLY A 61 -32.35 -5.81 -28.10
N ARG A 62 -31.48 -6.82 -28.08
CA ARG A 62 -30.62 -7.17 -26.94
C ARG A 62 -29.23 -6.62 -27.18
N GLN A 63 -28.70 -5.88 -26.21
CA GLN A 63 -27.38 -5.26 -26.30
C GLN A 63 -26.54 -5.66 -25.10
N THR A 64 -25.31 -6.07 -25.36
CA THR A 64 -24.37 -6.54 -24.36
C THR A 64 -23.04 -5.83 -24.52
N THR A 65 -22.21 -5.93 -23.48
CA THR A 65 -20.82 -5.50 -23.53
C THR A 65 -19.96 -6.75 -23.38
N PRO A 66 -19.35 -7.28 -24.47
CA PRO A 66 -18.69 -8.59 -24.43
C PRO A 66 -17.39 -8.58 -23.63
N TYR A 67 -16.69 -7.45 -23.60
CA TYR A 67 -15.50 -7.23 -22.78
C TYR A 67 -15.45 -5.80 -22.28
N PHE A 68 -14.64 -5.55 -21.26
CA PHE A 68 -14.35 -4.21 -20.81
C PHE A 68 -12.95 -4.11 -20.20
N TYR A 69 -12.46 -2.88 -20.09
CA TYR A 69 -11.24 -2.53 -19.35
C TYR A 69 -11.60 -1.62 -18.20
N VAL A 70 -10.81 -1.69 -17.13
CA VAL A 70 -11.00 -0.85 -15.95
C VAL A 70 -9.78 0.04 -15.81
N LYS A 71 -10.02 1.33 -15.63
CA LYS A 71 -9.00 2.27 -15.14
C LYS A 71 -9.49 2.88 -13.84
N TYR A 72 -8.56 3.19 -12.95
CA TYR A 72 -8.91 3.82 -11.67
C TYR A 72 -7.89 4.88 -11.27
N ARG A 73 -8.29 5.78 -10.37
CA ARG A 73 -7.39 6.71 -9.69
C ARG A 73 -7.91 6.97 -8.28
N ARG A 74 -7.00 7.27 -7.37
CA ARG A 74 -7.32 7.58 -5.97
C ARG A 74 -7.54 9.07 -5.76
N GLU A 75 -6.79 9.92 -6.47
CA GLU A 75 -6.92 11.37 -6.39
C GLU A 75 -7.34 11.98 -7.73
N LEU A 76 -8.01 13.13 -7.68
CA LEU A 76 -8.51 13.80 -8.88
C LEU A 76 -7.38 14.26 -9.82
N THR A 77 -6.25 14.70 -9.25
CA THR A 77 -5.08 15.20 -9.98
C THR A 77 -4.12 14.09 -10.40
N ALA A 78 -4.29 12.86 -9.88
CA ALA A 78 -3.41 11.75 -10.16
C ALA A 78 -3.68 11.12 -11.54
N THR A 79 -2.66 10.43 -12.05
CA THR A 79 -2.76 9.64 -13.28
C THR A 79 -3.65 8.41 -13.08
N TRP A 80 -4.31 7.99 -14.15
CA TRP A 80 -5.09 6.75 -14.15
C TRP A 80 -4.16 5.52 -14.15
N PHE A 81 -4.43 4.61 -13.22
CA PHE A 81 -3.93 3.25 -13.20
C PHE A 81 -4.75 2.39 -14.14
N ASP A 82 -4.09 1.47 -14.84
CA ASP A 82 -4.74 0.45 -15.64
C ASP A 82 -4.88 -0.80 -14.77
N TYR A 83 -6.10 -1.29 -14.59
CA TYR A 83 -6.33 -2.51 -13.81
C TYR A 83 -5.82 -3.73 -14.57
N GLU A 84 -5.18 -4.62 -13.84
CA GLU A 84 -4.59 -5.85 -14.35
C GLU A 84 -4.69 -6.91 -13.25
N LYS A 85 -5.22 -8.08 -13.60
CA LYS A 85 -5.22 -9.22 -12.68
C LYS A 85 -3.80 -9.73 -12.44
N GLU A 86 -3.59 -10.49 -11.37
CA GLU A 86 -2.27 -11.06 -11.05
C GLU A 86 -1.71 -11.91 -12.21
N ASN A 87 -2.57 -12.59 -12.97
CA ASN A 87 -2.19 -13.37 -14.15
C ASN A 87 -1.92 -12.52 -15.43
N GLY A 88 -1.86 -11.20 -15.32
CA GLY A 88 -1.64 -10.27 -16.44
C GLY A 88 -2.90 -9.94 -17.27
N THR A 89 -4.08 -10.45 -16.88
CA THR A 89 -5.32 -10.19 -17.64
C THR A 89 -5.79 -8.75 -17.43
N LYS A 90 -5.78 -7.95 -18.51
CA LYS A 90 -6.32 -6.58 -18.55
C LYS A 90 -7.72 -6.49 -19.16
N ARG A 91 -8.01 -7.35 -20.14
CA ARG A 91 -9.31 -7.42 -20.82
C ARG A 91 -10.24 -8.33 -20.03
N LEU A 92 -11.20 -7.75 -19.33
CA LEU A 92 -12.17 -8.49 -18.52
C LEU A 92 -13.34 -8.96 -19.38
N ALA A 93 -13.84 -10.15 -19.11
CA ALA A 93 -15.01 -10.70 -19.78
C ALA A 93 -16.26 -9.97 -19.28
N GLY A 94 -17.10 -9.52 -20.21
CA GLY A 94 -18.41 -8.93 -19.91
C GLY A 94 -19.53 -9.93 -20.13
N ASN A 95 -20.67 -9.45 -20.61
CA ASN A 95 -21.89 -10.25 -20.75
C ASN A 95 -21.94 -11.02 -22.07
N GLN A 96 -22.27 -12.31 -21.99
CA GLN A 96 -22.55 -13.16 -23.15
C GLN A 96 -24.00 -13.00 -23.63
N ASP A 97 -24.92 -12.68 -22.72
CA ASP A 97 -26.32 -12.38 -23.01
C ASP A 97 -26.81 -11.16 -22.21
N ALA A 98 -27.97 -10.60 -22.59
CA ALA A 98 -28.44 -9.35 -22.02
C ALA A 98 -29.17 -9.47 -20.67
N MET A 99 -29.50 -10.69 -20.22
CA MET A 99 -30.32 -10.94 -19.03
C MET A 99 -29.52 -11.47 -17.85
N THR A 100 -28.41 -12.18 -18.09
CA THR A 100 -27.61 -12.78 -17.03
C THR A 100 -26.57 -11.80 -16.51
N GLU A 101 -26.48 -11.67 -15.19
CA GLU A 101 -25.40 -10.97 -14.53
C GLU A 101 -24.07 -11.68 -14.75
N ASN A 102 -23.03 -10.92 -15.08
CA ASN A 102 -21.68 -11.42 -15.21
C ASN A 102 -20.81 -10.84 -14.09
N PHE A 103 -20.23 -11.73 -13.30
CA PHE A 103 -19.46 -11.43 -12.10
C PHE A 103 -17.96 -11.46 -12.41
N ASN A 104 -17.27 -10.34 -12.21
CA ASN A 104 -15.82 -10.27 -12.30
C ASN A 104 -15.22 -10.02 -10.93
N THR A 105 -14.64 -11.06 -10.32
CA THR A 105 -13.80 -10.89 -9.13
C THR A 105 -12.54 -10.10 -9.50
N MET A 106 -12.26 -9.07 -8.72
CA MET A 106 -11.02 -8.28 -8.82
C MET A 106 -9.97 -8.96 -7.95
N ASP A 107 -8.92 -9.45 -8.59
CA ASP A 107 -7.85 -10.22 -7.99
C ASP A 107 -6.53 -9.80 -8.68
N PRO A 108 -5.73 -8.92 -8.05
CA PRO A 108 -5.93 -8.38 -6.70
C PRO A 108 -7.09 -7.37 -6.62
N PRO A 109 -7.72 -7.21 -5.44
CA PRO A 109 -8.59 -6.07 -5.19
C PRO A 109 -7.79 -4.77 -5.25
N PHE A 110 -8.44 -3.65 -5.60
CA PHE A 110 -7.74 -2.37 -5.78
C PHE A 110 -8.44 -1.22 -5.04
N VAL A 111 -7.66 -0.27 -4.56
CA VAL A 111 -8.18 0.94 -3.90
C VAL A 111 -8.38 2.04 -4.94
N ALA A 112 -9.60 2.58 -4.98
CA ALA A 112 -9.96 3.67 -5.87
C ALA A 112 -10.97 4.62 -5.23
N ARG A 113 -11.00 5.85 -5.73
CA ARG A 113 -12.15 6.75 -5.59
C ARG A 113 -12.85 6.97 -6.91
N TYR A 114 -12.09 7.12 -7.99
CA TYR A 114 -12.63 7.29 -9.33
C TYR A 114 -12.35 6.06 -10.18
N ILE A 115 -13.37 5.55 -10.86
CA ILE A 115 -13.29 4.34 -11.69
C ILE A 115 -13.87 4.66 -13.06
N ARG A 116 -13.18 4.19 -14.11
CA ARG A 116 -13.66 4.22 -15.48
C ARG A 116 -13.82 2.81 -16.01
N ILE A 117 -15.02 2.53 -16.53
CA ILE A 117 -15.32 1.31 -17.27
C ILE A 117 -15.32 1.63 -18.76
N TYR A 118 -14.39 1.01 -19.49
CA TYR A 118 -14.25 1.15 -20.94
C TYR A 118 -14.83 -0.11 -21.61
N PRO A 119 -16.05 -0.06 -22.19
CA PRO A 119 -16.55 -1.17 -23.00
C PRO A 119 -15.60 -1.46 -24.17
N TYR A 120 -15.50 -2.73 -24.55
CA TYR A 120 -14.64 -3.20 -25.63
C TYR A 120 -15.35 -4.28 -26.44
N SER A 121 -15.22 -4.20 -27.77
CA SER A 121 -15.67 -5.23 -28.69
C SER A 121 -14.64 -5.50 -29.77
N LEU A 122 -14.53 -6.76 -30.19
CA LEU A 122 -13.66 -7.16 -31.30
C LEU A 122 -14.18 -6.62 -32.65
N GLU A 123 -15.50 -6.53 -32.77
CA GLU A 123 -16.20 -5.97 -33.92
C GLU A 123 -17.07 -4.79 -33.48
N PRO A 124 -17.07 -3.64 -34.20
CA PRO A 124 -17.84 -2.46 -33.80
C PRO A 124 -19.33 -2.75 -33.62
N THR A 125 -19.82 -2.67 -32.38
CA THR A 125 -21.21 -2.99 -32.02
C THR A 125 -21.83 -1.96 -31.10
N LYS A 126 -23.16 -1.94 -31.02
CA LYS A 126 -23.88 -1.12 -30.04
C LYS A 126 -23.88 -1.85 -28.70
N THR A 127 -23.12 -1.32 -27.74
CA THR A 127 -22.99 -1.87 -26.40
C THR A 127 -23.90 -1.12 -25.43
N CYS A 128 -24.38 -1.82 -24.41
CA CYS A 128 -25.02 -1.20 -23.26
C CYS A 128 -24.57 -1.92 -21.98
N LEU A 129 -24.58 -1.19 -20.87
CA LEU A 129 -24.07 -1.69 -19.60
C LEU A 129 -24.95 -1.20 -18.44
N LYS A 130 -25.36 -2.16 -17.61
CA LYS A 130 -25.70 -1.96 -16.19
C LYS A 130 -24.49 -2.44 -15.38
N LEU A 131 -24.17 -1.74 -14.31
CA LEU A 131 -22.96 -1.96 -13.52
C LEU A 131 -23.26 -1.89 -12.03
N GLU A 132 -22.65 -2.80 -11.27
CA GLU A 132 -22.58 -2.74 -9.81
C GLU A 132 -21.12 -2.91 -9.37
N LEU A 133 -20.71 -2.15 -8.35
CA LEU A 133 -19.38 -2.25 -7.75
C LEU A 133 -19.51 -2.69 -6.29
N LEU A 134 -18.88 -3.81 -5.93
CA LEU A 134 -18.88 -4.32 -4.56
C LEU A 134 -17.50 -4.21 -3.93
N GLY A 135 -17.49 -3.76 -2.68
CA GLY A 135 -16.27 -3.39 -1.99
C GLY A 135 -16.50 -2.96 -0.54
N CYS A 136 -15.45 -2.43 0.07
CA CYS A 136 -15.47 -1.83 1.40
C CYS A 136 -14.65 -0.55 1.45
N GLU A 137 -14.70 0.19 2.57
CA GLU A 137 -13.92 1.42 2.75
C GLU A 137 -12.42 1.11 2.86
N ALA A 138 -11.58 1.97 2.27
CA ALA A 138 -10.12 1.85 2.29
C ALA A 138 -9.45 2.77 3.31
N ASN A 139 -10.20 3.30 4.28
CA ASN A 139 -9.69 4.12 5.40
C ASN A 139 -8.80 5.31 5.00
N GLY A 140 -8.98 5.84 3.78
CA GLY A 140 -8.29 7.03 3.27
C GLY A 140 -6.89 6.80 2.74
N ILE A 141 -6.39 5.56 2.69
CA ILE A 141 -5.03 5.28 2.23
C ILE A 141 -4.86 5.58 0.74
N LEU A 142 -3.75 6.21 0.37
CA LEU A 142 -3.44 6.58 -1.01
C LEU A 142 -2.25 5.84 -1.59
N GLU A 143 -1.21 5.61 -0.80
CA GLU A 143 0.02 4.93 -1.21
C GLU A 143 0.84 4.56 0.02
N TYR A 144 1.77 3.63 -0.15
CA TYR A 144 2.89 3.46 0.77
C TYR A 144 4.23 3.46 0.06
N LYS A 145 5.25 3.90 0.79
CA LYS A 145 6.66 3.80 0.42
C LYS A 145 7.33 2.76 1.31
N ALA A 146 8.04 1.81 0.72
CA ALA A 146 8.78 0.78 1.45
C ALA A 146 9.99 0.32 0.64
N PRO A 147 11.04 -0.21 1.29
CA PRO A 147 12.02 -1.05 0.61
C PRO A 147 11.32 -2.21 -0.10
N GLU A 148 11.79 -2.55 -1.29
CA GLU A 148 11.34 -3.72 -2.03
C GLU A 148 11.57 -5.00 -1.22
N GLY A 149 10.67 -5.96 -1.38
CA GLY A 149 10.82 -7.30 -0.80
C GLY A 149 12.07 -8.00 -1.35
N ALA A 150 12.57 -8.98 -0.61
CA ALA A 150 13.73 -9.76 -1.03
C ALA A 150 13.30 -11.06 -1.72
N LEU A 151 14.02 -11.45 -2.78
CA LEU A 151 13.85 -12.74 -3.43
C LEU A 151 14.20 -13.89 -2.49
N LEU A 152 13.45 -15.01 -2.59
CA LEU A 152 13.82 -16.23 -1.89
C LEU A 152 15.11 -16.82 -2.49
N PRO A 153 16.10 -17.19 -1.65
CA PRO A 153 17.27 -17.93 -2.07
C PRO A 153 16.91 -19.26 -2.71
N GLU A 154 17.71 -19.70 -3.67
CA GLU A 154 17.61 -21.02 -4.34
C GLU A 154 17.63 -22.19 -3.35
N THR A 155 18.32 -22.01 -2.22
CA THR A 155 18.40 -23.00 -1.14
C THR A 155 17.07 -23.19 -0.40
N ILE A 156 16.19 -22.19 -0.42
CA ILE A 156 14.89 -22.22 0.27
C ILE A 156 13.76 -22.53 -0.72
N SER A 157 13.83 -22.00 -1.96
CA SER A 157 12.88 -22.34 -3.03
C SER A 157 13.64 -22.59 -4.34
N PRO A 158 13.89 -23.86 -4.70
CA PRO A 158 14.55 -24.20 -5.96
C PRO A 158 13.60 -24.00 -7.14
N SER A 159 13.99 -23.19 -8.12
CA SER A 159 13.21 -22.95 -9.32
C SER A 159 13.24 -24.16 -10.26
N TYR A 160 12.39 -25.17 -10.04
CA TYR A 160 12.20 -26.25 -11.02
C TYR A 160 11.24 -25.78 -12.12
N GLN A 161 11.77 -25.48 -13.30
CA GLN A 161 10.98 -25.19 -14.50
C GLN A 161 10.37 -26.48 -15.07
N GLN A 162 9.05 -26.63 -15.00
CA GLN A 162 8.23 -27.27 -16.05
C GLN A 162 6.75 -27.22 -15.66
N TYR A 163 6.02 -26.18 -16.10
CA TYR A 163 4.70 -26.29 -16.69
C TYR A 163 4.29 -24.91 -17.24
N ASN A 164 3.98 -24.90 -18.54
CA ASN A 164 3.54 -23.71 -19.26
C ASN A 164 2.24 -23.16 -18.64
N ASN A 165 2.23 -21.84 -18.41
CA ASN A 165 1.07 -20.93 -18.28
C ASN A 165 0.67 -20.40 -16.87
N ASN A 166 1.62 -20.02 -16.00
CA ASN A 166 1.45 -18.84 -15.10
C ASN A 166 2.78 -18.44 -14.42
N PRO A 167 3.37 -17.26 -14.72
CA PRO A 167 4.70 -16.89 -14.26
C PRO A 167 4.67 -16.09 -12.94
N SER A 168 4.55 -16.77 -11.81
CA SER A 168 4.94 -16.25 -10.49
C SER A 168 6.03 -17.18 -9.96
N ASN A 169 7.28 -16.86 -10.30
CA ASN A 169 8.46 -17.63 -9.92
C ASN A 169 8.42 -17.91 -8.41
N GLU A 170 8.69 -19.13 -7.96
CA GLU A 170 8.66 -19.45 -6.52
C GLU A 170 9.57 -18.53 -5.69
N ARG A 171 10.59 -17.95 -6.34
CA ARG A 171 11.51 -16.99 -5.73
C ARG A 171 10.93 -15.61 -5.49
N THR A 172 9.85 -15.23 -6.18
CA THR A 172 9.19 -13.91 -6.07
C THR A 172 8.08 -13.88 -5.02
N ARG A 173 7.91 -14.96 -4.23
CA ARG A 173 6.84 -15.09 -3.22
C ARG A 173 6.80 -13.94 -2.20
N LEU A 174 7.97 -13.46 -1.80
CA LEU A 174 8.14 -12.38 -0.81
C LEU A 174 8.18 -10.97 -1.43
N LEU A 175 7.97 -10.85 -2.75
CA LEU A 175 7.86 -9.55 -3.43
C LEU A 175 6.42 -9.04 -3.41
N ASP A 176 6.26 -7.74 -3.63
CA ASP A 176 4.96 -7.08 -3.76
C ASP A 176 4.44 -7.13 -5.21
N THR A 177 4.06 -8.33 -5.66
CA THR A 177 3.64 -8.58 -7.06
C THR A 177 2.37 -7.84 -7.48
N THR A 178 1.58 -7.36 -6.51
CA THR A 178 0.32 -6.66 -6.75
C THR A 178 0.46 -5.14 -6.66
N TYR A 179 1.67 -4.63 -6.41
CA TYR A 179 1.93 -3.20 -6.31
C TYR A 179 1.60 -2.47 -7.63
N ASP A 180 0.67 -1.52 -7.57
CA ASP A 180 0.04 -0.97 -8.77
C ASP A 180 0.81 0.16 -9.47
N SER A 181 1.89 0.66 -8.88
CA SER A 181 2.72 1.72 -9.46
C SER A 181 3.48 1.24 -10.70
N LYS A 182 3.33 1.97 -11.81
CA LYS A 182 3.92 1.62 -13.13
C LYS A 182 5.45 1.54 -13.10
N SER A 183 6.11 2.36 -12.29
CA SER A 183 7.57 2.39 -12.16
C SER A 183 8.15 1.07 -11.64
N HIS A 184 7.35 0.27 -10.91
CA HIS A 184 7.80 -0.97 -10.31
C HIS A 184 7.65 -2.17 -11.25
N LYS A 185 6.54 -2.25 -12.03
CA LYS A 185 6.30 -3.35 -12.98
C LYS A 185 7.40 -3.51 -14.04
N PHE A 186 8.01 -2.41 -14.51
CA PHE A 186 9.11 -2.48 -15.48
C PHE A 186 10.42 -2.98 -14.85
N ARG A 187 10.69 -2.70 -13.56
CA ARG A 187 11.91 -3.14 -12.87
C ARG A 187 11.92 -4.64 -12.58
N LEU A 188 10.78 -5.21 -12.19
CA LEU A 188 10.65 -6.65 -11.92
C LEU A 188 11.09 -7.54 -13.10
N PHE A 189 10.94 -7.09 -14.35
CA PHE A 189 11.33 -7.90 -15.52
C PHE A 189 12.76 -7.63 -16.02
N ASP A 190 13.27 -6.40 -15.84
CA ASP A 190 14.65 -6.06 -16.21
C ASP A 190 15.67 -6.61 -15.19
N ASP A 191 15.35 -6.59 -13.89
CA ASP A 191 16.27 -7.00 -12.81
C ASP A 191 16.41 -8.53 -12.69
N ILE A 192 15.38 -9.31 -13.06
CA ILE A 192 15.47 -10.78 -13.06
C ILE A 192 16.63 -11.25 -13.95
N GLN A 193 16.96 -10.57 -15.05
CA GLN A 193 18.08 -10.99 -15.91
C GLN A 193 19.47 -10.54 -15.40
N GLN A 194 19.56 -9.48 -14.58
CA GLN A 194 20.84 -8.92 -14.12
C GLN A 194 21.24 -9.33 -12.69
N ASP A 195 20.29 -9.68 -11.83
CA ASP A 195 20.54 -10.17 -10.46
C ASP A 195 21.19 -11.57 -10.41
N PHE A 196 21.25 -12.27 -11.55
CA PHE A 196 21.96 -13.55 -11.67
C PHE A 196 23.49 -13.41 -11.61
N ILE A 197 24.05 -12.20 -11.71
CA ILE A 197 25.51 -12.00 -11.90
C ILE A 197 26.14 -11.10 -10.82
N HIS A 198 25.41 -10.18 -10.20
CA HIS A 198 25.96 -9.36 -9.11
C HIS A 198 24.91 -9.00 -8.06
N ASP A 199 25.22 -9.31 -6.80
CA ASP A 199 24.53 -8.85 -5.59
C ASP A 199 24.66 -7.31 -5.47
N LYS A 200 24.00 -6.55 -6.36
CA LYS A 200 24.07 -5.09 -6.43
C LYS A 200 22.99 -4.47 -5.54
N SER A 201 23.51 -3.85 -4.49
CA SER A 201 22.88 -3.23 -3.35
C SER A 201 22.27 -1.84 -3.60
N TYR A 202 21.35 -1.71 -4.56
CA TYR A 202 20.39 -0.61 -4.51
C TYR A 202 19.13 -1.13 -3.83
N GLN A 203 18.88 -0.68 -2.61
CA GLN A 203 17.62 -0.97 -1.92
C GLN A 203 16.53 -0.19 -2.64
N THR A 204 15.98 -0.79 -3.69
CA THR A 204 14.92 -0.17 -4.49
C THR A 204 13.75 0.14 -3.57
N ILE A 205 13.32 1.39 -3.55
CA ILE A 205 12.14 1.82 -2.81
C ILE A 205 10.96 1.76 -3.77
N ILE A 206 9.91 1.05 -3.38
CA ILE A 206 8.62 1.09 -4.05
C ILE A 206 7.85 2.31 -3.53
N GLU A 207 7.27 3.09 -4.45
CA GLU A 207 6.49 4.29 -4.11
C GLU A 207 5.40 4.61 -5.15
N GLY A 208 4.43 5.44 -4.73
CA GLY A 208 3.35 5.94 -5.58
C GLY A 208 2.20 4.94 -5.82
N GLY A 209 2.22 3.81 -5.13
CA GLY A 209 1.27 2.72 -5.31
C GLY A 209 0.77 2.09 -4.02
N LEU A 210 -0.14 1.13 -4.20
CA LEU A 210 -0.64 0.21 -3.18
C LEU A 210 -0.51 -1.22 -3.67
N GLY A 211 -0.41 -2.17 -2.74
CA GLY A 211 -0.19 -3.59 -3.00
C GLY A 211 -0.56 -4.42 -1.76
N LYS A 212 0.17 -5.52 -1.56
CA LYS A 212 -0.18 -6.58 -0.58
C LYS A 212 -0.40 -6.10 0.85
N LEU A 213 0.31 -5.05 1.29
CA LEU A 213 0.16 -4.56 2.67
C LEU A 213 -1.23 -3.96 2.97
N THR A 214 -2.06 -3.74 1.95
CA THR A 214 -3.28 -2.92 2.04
C THR A 214 -4.47 -3.49 1.27
N ASP A 215 -4.35 -4.71 0.73
CA ASP A 215 -5.34 -5.31 -0.17
C ASP A 215 -6.53 -5.97 0.57
N ASN A 216 -6.48 -6.08 1.90
CA ASN A 216 -7.50 -6.74 2.71
C ASN A 216 -7.76 -8.17 2.21
N ASP A 217 -6.68 -8.83 1.82
CA ASP A 217 -6.60 -10.20 1.32
C ASP A 217 -5.90 -11.12 2.34
N THR A 218 -6.30 -11.03 3.61
CA THR A 218 -5.97 -12.08 4.56
C THR A 218 -6.90 -13.26 4.34
N GLU A 219 -6.56 -14.12 3.38
CA GLU A 219 -7.09 -15.48 3.35
C GLU A 219 -6.88 -16.12 4.73
N PHE A 220 -8.00 -16.49 5.35
CA PHE A 220 -8.17 -17.37 6.50
C PHE A 220 -6.91 -17.79 7.29
N LYS A 221 -6.75 -17.20 8.49
CA LYS A 221 -6.45 -17.89 9.77
C LYS A 221 -5.77 -19.28 9.70
N THR A 222 -4.70 -19.45 8.94
CA THR A 222 -4.04 -20.76 8.81
C THR A 222 -2.53 -20.61 8.77
N SER A 223 -1.88 -21.64 9.31
CA SER A 223 -0.45 -21.82 9.52
C SER A 223 0.34 -21.96 8.21
N THR A 224 0.08 -21.10 7.22
CA THR A 224 0.82 -21.13 5.95
C THR A 224 2.13 -20.37 6.12
N SER A 225 3.24 -21.03 5.83
CA SER A 225 4.56 -20.41 5.90
C SER A 225 4.67 -19.26 4.86
N PRO A 226 5.28 -18.11 5.21
CA PRO A 226 5.51 -17.04 4.24
C PRO A 226 6.35 -17.46 3.04
N PHE A 227 7.15 -18.52 3.15
CA PHE A 227 7.99 -19.00 2.05
C PHE A 227 7.23 -19.88 1.05
N SER A 228 6.02 -20.32 1.38
CA SER A 228 5.15 -21.10 0.50
C SER A 228 3.93 -20.31 0.02
N SER A 229 3.83 -19.02 0.35
CA SER A 229 2.70 -18.16 0.05
C SER A 229 3.13 -16.86 -0.63
N HIS A 230 2.27 -16.32 -1.50
CA HIS A 230 2.45 -15.00 -2.11
C HIS A 230 1.80 -13.88 -1.29
N LYS A 231 1.27 -14.16 -0.09
CA LYS A 231 0.52 -13.18 0.73
C LYS A 231 1.40 -12.29 1.61
N PHE A 232 2.71 -12.56 1.68
CA PHE A 232 3.63 -11.81 2.52
C PHE A 232 4.63 -11.03 1.68
N ILE A 233 4.99 -9.86 2.15
CA ILE A 233 6.21 -9.17 1.73
C ILE A 233 7.28 -9.49 2.75
N GLY A 234 8.46 -9.92 2.27
CA GLY A 234 9.54 -10.36 3.13
C GLY A 234 10.81 -9.55 2.92
N TRP A 235 11.46 -9.17 4.02
CA TRP A 235 12.75 -8.49 4.00
C TRP A 235 13.79 -9.33 4.72
N ARG A 236 14.98 -9.40 4.13
CA ARG A 236 16.12 -10.12 4.70
C ARG A 236 17.02 -9.13 5.44
N ARG A 237 17.41 -9.50 6.65
CA ARG A 237 18.42 -8.76 7.41
C ARG A 237 19.78 -8.87 6.73
N LYS A 238 20.45 -7.73 6.54
CA LYS A 238 21.86 -7.69 6.12
C LYS A 238 22.73 -8.13 7.30
N LEU A 239 23.41 -9.27 7.17
CA LEU A 239 24.46 -9.66 8.11
C LEU A 239 25.67 -8.78 7.80
N SER A 240 26.05 -7.88 8.72
CA SER A 240 27.32 -7.16 8.61
C SER A 240 28.46 -8.18 8.69
N THR A 241 29.00 -8.60 7.55
CA THR A 241 30.24 -9.34 7.48
C THR A 241 31.40 -8.36 7.65
N GLY A 242 31.55 -7.81 8.85
CA GLY A 242 32.83 -7.29 9.29
C GLY A 242 33.72 -8.48 9.68
N PRO A 243 34.99 -8.56 9.24
CA PRO A 243 35.86 -9.64 9.67
C PRO A 243 36.07 -9.53 11.19
N LEU A 244 35.58 -10.53 11.92
CA LEU A 244 36.05 -10.82 13.27
C LEU A 244 37.50 -11.31 13.17
N SER A 245 38.45 -10.37 13.09
CA SER A 245 39.84 -10.65 13.44
C SER A 245 40.12 -10.01 14.80
N MET A 246 39.99 -10.82 15.85
CA MET A 246 40.73 -10.57 17.08
C MET A 246 42.21 -10.71 16.77
N THR A 247 42.88 -9.61 16.45
CA THR A 247 44.32 -9.46 16.65
C THR A 247 44.58 -8.03 17.12
N LEU A 248 44.79 -7.88 18.43
CA LEU A 248 45.45 -6.70 18.96
C LEU A 248 46.86 -6.63 18.37
N SER A 249 47.13 -5.63 17.53
CA SER A 249 48.47 -5.06 17.47
C SER A 249 48.39 -3.57 17.19
N ASN A 250 49.03 -2.81 18.07
CA ASN A 250 49.28 -1.39 17.92
C ASN A 250 50.17 -1.16 16.70
N GLN A 251 49.70 -0.41 15.70
CA GLN A 251 50.48 0.64 15.03
C GLN A 251 49.66 1.38 13.97
N SER A 252 49.83 2.71 13.97
CA SER A 252 49.63 3.68 12.89
C SER A 252 48.23 3.85 12.28
N PHE A 253 47.49 4.75 12.90
CA PHE A 253 46.95 5.97 12.28
C PHE A 253 47.39 6.27 10.82
N VAL A 254 46.38 6.60 9.99
CA VAL A 254 46.38 7.44 8.77
C VAL A 254 46.21 6.72 7.41
N ASN A 255 45.11 7.12 6.75
CA ASN A 255 44.76 7.07 5.31
C ASN A 255 44.04 5.84 4.74
N THR A 256 42.71 5.79 4.92
CA THR A 256 41.72 5.82 3.81
C THR A 256 40.31 6.02 4.37
N LEU A 257 39.95 7.26 4.71
CA LEU A 257 38.58 7.67 5.05
C LEU A 257 37.92 8.29 3.82
N THR A 258 37.54 7.46 2.86
CA THR A 258 36.59 7.83 1.80
C THR A 258 35.76 6.61 1.40
N SER A 259 34.84 6.16 2.26
CA SER A 259 33.69 5.39 1.80
C SER A 259 32.59 5.31 2.87
N ASN A 260 31.38 5.70 2.47
CA ASN A 260 30.12 5.05 2.85
C ASN A 260 29.63 5.10 4.31
N HIS A 261 29.58 6.30 4.92
CA HIS A 261 28.81 6.48 6.16
C HIS A 261 27.27 6.53 5.97
N ASN A 262 26.76 6.48 4.74
CA ASN A 262 25.31 6.57 4.49
C ASN A 262 24.60 5.20 4.48
N ALA A 263 25.33 4.08 4.36
CA ALA A 263 24.74 2.74 4.25
C ALA A 263 24.66 1.98 5.59
N GLU A 264 25.40 2.42 6.63
CA GLU A 264 25.48 1.73 7.92
C GLU A 264 24.31 2.06 8.88
N MET A 265 23.60 3.17 8.72
CA MET A 265 22.49 3.54 9.63
C MET A 265 21.10 3.06 9.16
N GLU A 266 20.93 2.67 7.90
CA GLU A 266 19.68 2.10 7.37
C GLU A 266 19.62 0.56 7.49
N SER A 267 20.63 -0.09 8.07
CA SER A 267 20.64 -1.55 8.27
C SER A 267 19.85 -2.04 9.48
N ASP A 268 19.35 -1.15 10.33
CA ASP A 268 18.85 -1.53 11.66
C ASP A 268 17.33 -1.69 11.74
N PHE A 269 16.57 -1.12 10.79
CA PHE A 269 15.11 -1.22 10.76
C PHE A 269 14.51 -1.14 9.36
N LEU A 270 13.35 -1.76 9.19
CA LEU A 270 12.49 -1.58 8.03
C LEU A 270 11.66 -0.30 8.20
N ARG A 271 11.67 0.57 7.19
CA ARG A 271 10.91 1.82 7.17
C ARG A 271 9.78 1.74 6.16
N ILE A 272 8.55 1.99 6.60
CA ILE A 272 7.36 2.05 5.73
C ILE A 272 6.65 3.37 5.98
N ILE A 273 6.29 4.11 4.94
CA ILE A 273 5.59 5.40 5.05
C ILE A 273 4.27 5.30 4.30
N PHE A 274 3.17 5.56 4.99
CA PHE A 274 1.83 5.61 4.41
C PHE A 274 1.38 7.05 4.23
N ARG A 275 0.74 7.35 3.10
CA ARG A 275 0.09 8.64 2.84
C ARG A 275 -1.42 8.46 2.76
N PHE A 276 -2.14 9.38 3.39
CA PHE A 276 -3.60 9.42 3.43
C PHE A 276 -4.16 10.60 2.63
N ASP A 277 -5.43 10.50 2.23
CA ASP A 277 -6.14 11.51 1.43
C ASP A 277 -6.47 12.79 2.21
N MET A 278 -6.48 12.70 3.53
CA MET A 278 -6.76 13.80 4.46
C MET A 278 -5.95 13.61 5.75
N ILE A 279 -6.13 14.53 6.70
CA ILE A 279 -5.64 14.37 8.07
C ILE A 279 -6.61 13.46 8.82
N TYR A 280 -6.05 12.45 9.49
CA TYR A 280 -6.80 11.47 10.26
C TYR A 280 -6.37 11.48 11.73
N ASN A 281 -7.33 11.23 12.62
CA ASN A 281 -7.08 10.84 13.99
C ASN A 281 -7.05 9.30 14.06
N PHE A 282 -5.90 8.75 14.41
CA PHE A 282 -5.64 7.31 14.49
C PHE A 282 -5.84 6.81 15.92
N SER A 283 -6.53 5.69 16.08
CA SER A 283 -6.79 5.03 17.37
C SER A 283 -5.94 3.78 17.59
N SER A 284 -5.68 3.03 16.51
CA SER A 284 -4.91 1.78 16.56
C SER A 284 -4.28 1.47 15.21
N ILE A 285 -3.13 0.78 15.26
CA ILE A 285 -2.48 0.20 14.08
C ILE A 285 -2.36 -1.30 14.32
N ARG A 286 -2.78 -2.10 13.35
CA ARG A 286 -2.66 -3.56 13.39
C ARG A 286 -1.72 -4.03 12.29
N ILE A 287 -0.73 -4.84 12.64
CA ILE A 287 0.26 -5.37 11.71
C ILE A 287 0.19 -6.89 11.78
N TYR A 288 -0.09 -7.54 10.65
CA TYR A 288 -0.08 -9.00 10.55
C TYR A 288 1.32 -9.48 10.22
N VAL A 289 1.96 -10.14 11.18
CA VAL A 289 3.37 -10.56 11.09
C VAL A 289 3.46 -12.08 11.23
N SER A 290 4.34 -12.68 10.44
CA SER A 290 4.65 -14.10 10.59
C SER A 290 5.66 -14.38 11.70
N ASN A 291 5.47 -15.49 12.43
CA ASN A 291 6.31 -15.89 13.56
C ASN A 291 6.87 -17.32 13.43
N ASP A 292 7.30 -17.72 12.23
CA ASP A 292 7.92 -19.02 12.02
C ASP A 292 9.42 -19.03 12.41
N PHE A 293 9.69 -19.11 13.71
CA PHE A 293 11.06 -19.02 14.24
C PHE A 293 11.95 -20.19 13.83
N LEU A 294 11.37 -21.32 13.38
CA LEU A 294 12.13 -22.48 12.89
C LEU A 294 12.88 -22.17 11.59
N VAL A 295 12.33 -21.27 10.77
CA VAL A 295 12.93 -20.84 9.50
C VAL A 295 13.54 -19.45 9.58
N GLY A 296 13.73 -18.92 10.80
CA GLY A 296 14.37 -17.64 11.05
C GLY A 296 13.47 -16.43 10.82
N LEU A 297 12.14 -16.58 10.88
CA LEU A 297 11.16 -15.50 10.94
C LEU A 297 10.74 -15.29 12.39
N THR A 298 10.94 -14.09 12.94
CA THR A 298 10.49 -13.77 14.30
C THR A 298 9.82 -12.42 14.35
N ILE A 299 8.89 -12.27 15.29
CA ILE A 299 8.25 -10.99 15.58
C ILE A 299 9.29 -9.90 15.89
N PRO A 300 9.08 -8.66 15.39
CA PRO A 300 9.91 -7.50 15.69
C PRO A 300 10.11 -7.27 17.19
N ARG A 301 11.26 -6.71 17.56
CA ARG A 301 11.55 -6.30 18.94
C ARG A 301 10.90 -4.97 19.28
N ASN A 302 11.10 -3.99 18.41
CA ASN A 302 10.60 -2.64 18.62
C ASN A 302 9.88 -2.17 17.36
N ILE A 303 8.80 -1.45 17.54
CA ILE A 303 8.11 -0.74 16.47
C ILE A 303 7.99 0.72 16.89
N THR A 304 8.46 1.62 16.05
CA THR A 304 8.24 3.06 16.23
C THR A 304 7.23 3.54 15.21
N VAL A 305 6.24 4.30 15.64
CA VAL A 305 5.22 4.89 14.78
C VAL A 305 5.32 6.41 14.90
N GLY A 306 5.58 7.07 13.78
CA GLY A 306 5.58 8.53 13.67
C GLY A 306 4.38 9.02 12.86
N PHE A 307 3.77 10.12 13.29
CA PHE A 307 2.73 10.81 12.54
C PHE A 307 3.26 12.15 12.05
N SER A 308 2.86 12.57 10.86
CA SER A 308 3.28 13.85 10.28
C SER A 308 2.17 14.46 9.42
N PHE A 309 2.16 15.79 9.32
CA PHE A 309 1.29 16.52 8.41
C PHE A 309 1.88 16.65 7.00
N HIS A 310 3.21 16.51 6.87
CA HIS A 310 3.94 16.63 5.60
C HIS A 310 4.75 15.35 5.33
N ASP A 311 5.18 15.13 4.09
CA ASP A 311 5.95 13.93 3.74
C ASP A 311 7.28 13.88 4.53
N PRO A 312 7.47 12.91 5.46
CA PRO A 312 8.69 12.81 6.27
C PRO A 312 9.89 12.28 5.48
N SER A 313 9.73 11.94 4.20
CA SER A 313 10.82 11.49 3.33
C SER A 313 11.81 12.60 3.02
N LEU A 314 11.34 13.86 2.91
CA LEU A 314 12.18 15.01 2.55
C LEU A 314 13.12 15.44 3.68
N TYR A 315 12.71 15.23 4.94
CA TYR A 315 13.48 15.66 6.11
C TYR A 315 14.90 15.06 6.15
N TYR A 316 15.02 13.75 5.89
CA TYR A 316 16.32 13.08 5.90
C TYR A 316 17.22 13.49 4.73
N TYR A 317 16.63 13.76 3.56
CA TYR A 317 17.35 14.23 2.40
C TYR A 317 18.07 15.56 2.69
N TYR A 318 17.40 16.50 3.36
CA TYR A 318 17.98 17.81 3.68
C TYR A 318 18.94 17.79 4.87
N HIS A 319 18.65 17.03 5.94
CA HIS A 319 19.48 17.03 7.14
C HIS A 319 20.76 16.19 7.03
N TYR A 320 20.77 15.14 6.21
CA TYR A 320 21.92 14.23 6.09
C TYR A 320 22.56 14.23 4.68
N GLY A 321 21.88 14.76 3.66
CA GLY A 321 22.39 14.81 2.29
C GLY A 321 23.38 15.94 1.97
N GLN A 322 23.57 16.92 2.87
CA GLN A 322 24.44 18.09 2.64
C GLN A 322 25.63 18.18 3.64
N SER A 323 26.32 17.08 3.95
CA SER A 323 27.56 17.13 4.75
C SER A 323 28.79 17.65 3.99
N GLY A 324 28.64 18.15 2.75
CA GLY A 324 29.75 18.52 1.86
C GLY A 324 29.88 20.00 1.47
N GLN A 325 29.03 20.91 1.94
CA GLN A 325 29.14 22.34 1.62
C GLN A 325 29.12 23.20 2.89
N GLN A 326 30.24 23.91 3.13
CA GLN A 326 30.32 24.99 4.12
C GLN A 326 29.23 26.02 3.80
N LYS A 327 28.20 26.10 4.62
CA LYS A 327 27.19 27.16 4.56
C LYS A 327 27.62 28.32 5.44
N SER A 328 27.56 29.53 4.88
CA SER A 328 27.68 30.81 5.59
C SER A 328 26.55 30.98 6.61
N ASP A 329 26.83 31.61 7.75
CA ASP A 329 25.94 31.77 8.91
C ASP A 329 24.54 32.34 8.58
N GLN A 330 24.39 33.09 7.48
CA GLN A 330 23.10 33.62 7.03
C GLN A 330 22.15 32.59 6.38
N GLN A 331 22.65 31.43 5.93
CA GLN A 331 21.80 30.32 5.44
C GLN A 331 21.35 29.36 6.56
N GLN A 332 21.95 29.46 7.76
CA GLN A 332 21.56 28.65 8.92
C GLN A 332 20.32 29.20 9.64
N GLU A 333 19.99 30.49 9.50
CA GLU A 333 18.86 31.10 10.19
C GLU A 333 17.50 30.91 9.49
N GLN A 334 17.46 30.62 8.18
CA GLN A 334 16.19 30.42 7.45
C GLN A 334 15.71 28.96 7.36
N HIS A 335 16.57 27.96 7.61
CA HIS A 335 16.20 26.54 7.62
C HIS A 335 16.42 25.88 8.99
N LYS A 336 15.89 26.52 10.04
CA LYS A 336 15.48 25.81 11.26
C LYS A 336 14.13 25.14 10.96
N GLU A 337 14.09 24.15 10.06
CA GLU A 337 12.86 23.41 9.81
C GLU A 337 12.56 22.51 11.00
N GLU A 338 11.38 22.75 11.58
CA GLU A 338 10.81 22.05 12.72
C GLU A 338 10.78 20.53 12.44
N ASN A 339 11.03 19.73 13.49
CA ASN A 339 10.82 18.28 13.48
C ASN A 339 9.49 17.93 12.76
N PRO A 340 9.49 17.12 11.68
CA PRO A 340 8.30 16.86 10.87
C PRO A 340 7.26 16.04 11.63
N TRP A 341 7.67 15.32 12.68
CA TRP A 341 6.79 14.44 13.42
C TRP A 341 5.88 15.22 14.36
N SER A 342 4.58 15.16 14.07
CA SER A 342 3.51 15.59 14.97
C SER A 342 3.35 14.65 16.16
N SER A 343 3.85 13.42 16.11
CA SER A 343 4.07 12.57 17.28
C SER A 343 4.94 11.37 16.89
N SER A 344 5.65 10.81 17.86
CA SER A 344 6.40 9.57 17.70
C SER A 344 6.17 8.69 18.92
N ILE A 345 5.82 7.43 18.69
CA ILE A 345 5.48 6.44 19.71
C ILE A 345 6.39 5.22 19.55
N LEU A 346 6.96 4.76 20.66
CA LEU A 346 7.76 3.54 20.70
C LEU A 346 6.98 2.41 21.38
N TYR A 347 6.84 1.28 20.69
CA TYR A 347 6.32 0.03 21.22
C TYR A 347 7.45 -0.97 21.38
N GLN A 348 7.64 -1.47 22.59
CA GLN A 348 8.55 -2.58 22.88
C GLN A 348 7.73 -3.88 22.94
N LEU A 349 8.09 -4.83 22.08
CA LEU A 349 7.40 -6.10 21.93
C LEU A 349 8.24 -7.22 22.51
N THR A 350 7.59 -8.15 23.20
CA THR A 350 8.22 -9.38 23.67
C THR A 350 8.12 -10.44 22.57
N PRO A 351 9.24 -10.98 22.08
CA PRO A 351 9.21 -12.05 21.09
C PRO A 351 8.55 -13.30 21.69
N ASP A 352 7.50 -13.78 21.04
CA ASP A 352 6.89 -15.06 21.40
C ASP A 352 7.66 -16.19 20.72
N LYS A 353 8.27 -17.06 21.53
CA LYS A 353 9.03 -18.23 21.09
C LYS A 353 8.31 -19.55 21.36
N GLN A 354 7.03 -19.48 21.74
CA GLN A 354 6.23 -20.65 22.08
C GLN A 354 5.21 -20.97 20.99
N ASN A 355 4.77 -19.96 20.23
CA ASN A 355 3.84 -20.13 19.13
C ASN A 355 4.46 -19.75 17.78
N THR A 356 4.46 -20.67 16.81
CA THR A 356 4.93 -20.45 15.43
C THR A 356 3.91 -19.75 14.53
N ASP A 357 2.67 -19.58 15.00
CA ASP A 357 1.59 -19.04 14.18
C ASP A 357 1.77 -17.55 13.90
N SER A 358 1.53 -17.18 12.65
CA SER A 358 1.40 -15.79 12.21
C SER A 358 0.23 -15.12 12.93
N ARG A 359 0.42 -13.86 13.37
CA ARG A 359 -0.57 -13.17 14.22
C ARG A 359 -0.64 -11.68 13.98
N TRP A 360 -1.75 -11.10 14.42
CA TRP A 360 -1.93 -9.66 14.51
C TRP A 360 -1.21 -9.10 15.73
N ILE A 361 -0.39 -8.08 15.51
CA ILE A 361 0.16 -7.22 16.55
C ILE A 361 -0.70 -5.95 16.55
N VAL A 362 -1.39 -5.70 17.66
CA VAL A 362 -2.22 -4.51 17.85
C VAL A 362 -1.41 -3.48 18.62
N LEU A 363 -1.27 -2.28 18.05
CA LEU A 363 -0.54 -1.16 18.64
C LEU A 363 -1.56 -0.09 19.06
N PRO A 364 -2.05 -0.14 20.31
CA PRO A 364 -3.04 0.82 20.81
C PRO A 364 -2.36 2.18 21.07
N ILE A 365 -2.99 3.26 20.61
CA ILE A 365 -2.36 4.59 20.69
C ILE A 365 -2.60 5.25 22.08
N HIS A 366 -3.54 4.74 22.88
CA HIS A 366 -3.84 5.27 24.22
C HIS A 366 -2.79 4.91 25.30
N GLU A 367 -1.95 3.91 25.07
CA GLU A 367 -0.98 3.39 26.07
C GLU A 367 0.46 3.87 25.81
N ALA A 368 0.62 4.85 24.91
CA ALA A 368 1.89 5.26 24.35
C ALA A 368 2.59 6.42 25.08
N THR A 369 3.92 6.34 25.24
CA THR A 369 4.76 7.44 25.74
C THR A 369 4.91 8.52 24.64
N ARG A 370 4.32 9.71 24.83
CA ARG A 370 4.37 10.80 23.84
C ARG A 370 5.65 11.63 23.94
N SER A 371 6.17 12.09 22.80
CA SER A 371 7.19 13.14 22.74
C SER A 371 6.57 14.54 22.88
N ASN A 372 7.18 15.45 23.66
CA ASN A 372 6.67 16.82 23.93
C ASN A 372 6.36 17.67 22.67
N TYR A 373 7.02 17.40 21.53
CA TYR A 373 6.77 18.10 20.26
C TYR A 373 5.35 17.90 19.72
N ALA A 374 4.71 16.80 20.12
CA ALA A 374 3.39 16.44 19.60
C ALA A 374 2.28 17.39 20.02
N ILE A 375 2.36 17.87 21.26
CA ILE A 375 1.39 18.77 21.84
C ILE A 375 1.41 20.11 21.10
N GLN A 376 2.60 20.66 20.86
CA GLN A 376 2.77 21.96 20.20
C GLN A 376 2.25 21.97 18.75
N ALA A 377 2.48 20.90 17.98
CA ALA A 377 2.02 20.79 16.60
C ALA A 377 0.49 20.66 16.50
N ILE A 378 -0.13 19.88 17.39
CA ILE A 378 -1.60 19.74 17.46
C ILE A 378 -2.24 21.08 17.89
N THR A 379 -1.67 21.76 18.89
CA THR A 379 -2.18 23.07 19.34
C THR A 379 -2.14 24.13 18.24
N LYS A 380 -1.07 24.19 17.44
CA LYS A 380 -0.96 25.13 16.31
C LYS A 380 -2.04 24.89 15.25
N GLN A 381 -2.48 23.65 15.04
CA GLN A 381 -3.48 23.29 14.03
C GLN A 381 -4.93 23.38 14.53
N VAL A 382 -5.16 23.19 15.84
CA VAL A 382 -6.50 23.18 16.44
C VAL A 382 -6.93 24.55 17.00
N SER A 383 -5.99 25.44 17.32
CA SER A 383 -6.34 26.73 17.93
C SER A 383 -6.76 27.80 16.91
N HIS A 384 -8.02 28.27 17.02
CA HIS A 384 -8.54 29.42 16.28
C HIS A 384 -8.02 30.79 16.78
N ASN A 385 -7.21 30.80 17.84
CA ASN A 385 -6.57 31.98 18.42
C ASN A 385 -5.11 31.65 18.78
N PRO A 386 -4.11 32.22 18.11
CA PRO A 386 -2.69 31.89 18.32
C PRO A 386 -2.12 32.32 19.70
N GLY A 387 -2.96 32.83 20.61
CA GLY A 387 -2.59 33.31 21.94
C GLY A 387 -2.89 32.35 23.11
N GLN A 388 -3.62 31.25 22.90
CA GLN A 388 -3.83 30.22 23.92
C GLN A 388 -3.05 28.96 23.55
N LEU A 389 -1.76 28.96 23.94
CA LEU A 389 -0.96 27.75 23.98
C LEU A 389 -1.64 26.77 24.95
N ILE A 390 -2.12 25.63 24.44
CA ILE A 390 -2.47 24.49 25.28
C ILE A 390 -1.17 24.05 25.98
N GLN A 391 -1.07 24.35 27.28
CA GLN A 391 0.17 24.19 28.04
C GLN A 391 0.29 22.81 28.72
N ASN A 392 -0.80 22.04 28.86
CA ASN A 392 -0.83 20.83 29.68
C ASN A 392 -1.44 19.59 28.98
N ASN A 393 -0.95 18.39 29.34
CA ASN A 393 -1.46 17.08 28.89
C ASN A 393 -2.99 16.91 29.08
N SER A 394 -3.55 17.57 30.11
CA SER A 394 -4.97 17.47 30.48
C SER A 394 -5.94 18.00 29.43
N ASP A 395 -5.55 18.98 28.62
CA ASP A 395 -6.44 19.61 27.63
C ASP A 395 -6.44 18.82 26.31
N VAL A 396 -5.37 18.08 26.01
CA VAL A 396 -5.30 17.15 24.87
C VAL A 396 -6.05 15.85 25.15
N GLU A 397 -6.10 15.41 26.41
CA GLU A 397 -6.97 14.31 26.86
C GLU A 397 -8.46 14.67 26.72
N GLN A 398 -8.85 15.94 26.95
CA GLN A 398 -10.22 16.41 26.72
C GLN A 398 -10.63 16.42 25.23
N LEU A 399 -9.68 16.54 24.30
CA LEU A 399 -9.92 16.54 22.85
C LEU A 399 -9.92 15.14 22.21
N ASN A 400 -9.55 14.08 22.96
CA ASN A 400 -9.53 12.70 22.46
C ASN A 400 -8.68 12.51 21.17
N ILE A 401 -7.57 13.25 21.04
CA ILE A 401 -6.65 13.21 19.89
C ILE A 401 -5.45 12.32 20.22
N PHE A 402 -5.25 11.25 19.44
CA PHE A 402 -4.34 10.14 19.79
C PHE A 402 -3.11 10.07 18.87
N GLY A 403 -3.31 10.03 17.55
CA GLY A 403 -2.28 10.23 16.56
C GLY A 403 -2.87 11.04 15.41
N LEU A 404 -2.35 12.23 15.13
CA LEU A 404 -2.93 13.13 14.13
C LEU A 404 -1.92 13.35 13.00
N GLY A 405 -2.30 13.03 11.77
CA GLY A 405 -1.43 13.24 10.63
C GLY A 405 -2.07 12.85 9.30
N GLN A 406 -1.43 13.30 8.23
CA GLN A 406 -1.67 12.84 6.86
C GLN A 406 -0.72 11.69 6.48
N PHE A 407 0.42 11.60 7.16
CA PHE A 407 1.44 10.58 6.94
C PHE A 407 1.63 9.75 8.21
N VAL A 408 1.83 8.45 8.02
CA VAL A 408 2.19 7.51 9.10
C VAL A 408 3.48 6.80 8.71
N GLU A 409 4.53 6.99 9.49
CA GLU A 409 5.80 6.31 9.34
C GLU A 409 5.90 5.17 10.36
N ILE A 410 6.13 3.95 9.89
CA ILE A 410 6.35 2.78 10.73
C ILE A 410 7.80 2.33 10.56
N ARG A 411 8.53 2.26 11.67
CA ARG A 411 9.90 1.74 11.74
C ARG A 411 9.91 0.44 12.53
N ILE A 412 10.35 -0.64 11.91
CA ILE A 412 10.28 -1.99 12.48
C ILE A 412 11.69 -2.52 12.68
N PHE A 413 12.06 -2.73 13.94
CA PHE A 413 13.36 -3.25 14.34
C PHE A 413 13.23 -4.75 14.59
N PHE A 414 13.94 -5.56 13.82
CA PHE A 414 13.89 -7.03 13.92
C PHE A 414 15.30 -7.62 13.95
N ASN A 415 15.44 -8.72 14.70
CA ASN A 415 16.74 -9.38 14.87
C ASN A 415 16.85 -10.71 14.12
N SER A 416 15.73 -11.23 13.64
CA SER A 416 15.66 -12.43 12.79
C SER A 416 16.40 -12.24 11.47
N GLN A 417 16.68 -13.36 10.80
CA GLN A 417 17.20 -13.35 9.44
C GLN A 417 16.17 -12.77 8.47
N TRP A 418 14.89 -13.05 8.70
CA TRP A 418 13.78 -12.57 7.89
C TRP A 418 12.72 -11.86 8.73
N LEU A 419 12.05 -10.90 8.11
CA LEU A 419 10.80 -10.31 8.56
C LEU A 419 9.78 -10.48 7.43
N ALA A 420 8.59 -11.01 7.73
CA ALA A 420 7.51 -11.13 6.76
C ALA A 420 6.23 -10.49 7.31
N ILE A 421 5.68 -9.55 6.54
CA ILE A 421 4.45 -8.82 6.86
C ILE A 421 3.42 -9.11 5.78
N GLY A 422 2.22 -9.51 6.20
CA GLY A 422 1.11 -9.73 5.28
C GLY A 422 0.32 -8.46 5.05
N GLU A 423 -0.16 -7.84 6.13
CA GLU A 423 -1.10 -6.72 6.03
C GLU A 423 -0.85 -5.69 7.15
N ILE A 424 -1.12 -4.42 6.86
CA ILE A 424 -1.14 -3.31 7.82
C ILE A 424 -2.49 -2.60 7.75
N LEU A 425 -3.21 -2.60 8.86
CA LEU A 425 -4.53 -1.98 9.00
C LEU A 425 -4.47 -0.79 9.96
N PHE A 426 -5.17 0.28 9.59
CA PHE A 426 -5.31 1.49 10.39
C PHE A 426 -6.76 1.62 10.86
N GLU A 427 -6.95 1.83 12.17
CA GLU A 427 -8.22 2.26 12.73
C GLU A 427 -8.16 3.78 12.95
N ASN A 428 -8.94 4.51 12.16
CA ASN A 428 -8.85 5.97 12.06
C ASN A 428 -10.19 6.61 11.72
N CYS A 429 -10.33 7.88 12.08
CA CYS A 429 -11.47 8.74 11.72
C CYS A 429 -10.97 10.05 11.09
N LYS A 430 -11.71 10.57 10.11
CA LYS A 430 -11.37 11.85 9.46
C LYS A 430 -11.38 12.96 10.50
N PHE A 431 -10.30 13.74 10.55
CA PHE A 431 -10.24 14.91 11.40
C PHE A 431 -10.87 16.09 10.67
N MET A 432 -12.07 16.48 11.09
CA MET A 432 -12.78 17.65 10.57
C MET A 432 -12.57 18.79 11.58
N LEU A 433 -11.82 19.83 11.19
CA LEU A 433 -11.84 21.10 11.91
C LEU A 433 -13.23 21.71 11.67
N GLN A 434 -14.01 21.90 12.74
CA GLN A 434 -15.28 22.62 12.69
C GLN A 434 -15.06 24.12 12.54
#